data_AF-R7UEE6-F1
#
_entry.id   AF-R7UEE6-F1
#
_cell.length_a   1.000
_cell.length_b   1.000
_cell.length_c   1.000
_cell.angle_alpha   90.00
_cell.angle_beta   90.00
_cell.angle_gamma   90.00
#
_symmetry.space_group_name_H-M   'P 1'
#
loop_
_entity.id
_entity.type
_entity.pdbx_description
1 polymer ?
#
loop_
_entity_poly.entity_id
_entity_poly.type
_entity_poly.pdbx_seq_one_letter_code
_entity_poly.pdbx_strand_id
1 'polypeptide(L)'
;MLHAEHVALPPIVGTVAVLCYMNAMHGDFVHDDLKAIVSNADVTGEVAVAEVFVHDFWGSDIRSNTSHKSYRPLTTLTFRATHAVFGLRPLAYHVVNVALHVIVTSLLHVFMREMDKASREGALAASLLFAVHPIHTEAVTGLVGRADVLCAAFFLSCLIAYRR
;
A
#
# COMPACT_ATOMS: atom_id res chain seq x y z
N MET A 1 9.32 33.58 -5.51
CA MET A 1 8.00 33.53 -4.86
C MET A 1 7.13 32.61 -5.73
N LEU A 2 7.34 31.29 -5.59
CA LEU A 2 6.69 30.29 -6.42
C LEU A 2 5.23 30.19 -5.96
N HIS A 3 4.30 30.47 -6.87
CA HIS A 3 2.88 30.24 -6.63
C HIS A 3 2.69 28.78 -6.26
N ALA A 4 2.22 28.52 -5.04
CA ALA A 4 1.59 27.26 -4.70
C ALA A 4 0.29 27.18 -5.53
N GLU A 5 0.38 26.79 -6.81
CA GLU A 5 -0.78 26.30 -7.52
C GLU A 5 -1.27 25.08 -6.71
N HIS A 6 -2.49 25.16 -6.18
CA HIS A 6 -3.14 23.98 -5.64
C HIS A 6 -3.19 22.93 -6.74
N VAL A 7 -2.36 21.89 -6.63
CA VAL A 7 -2.37 20.76 -7.55
C VAL A 7 -3.72 20.04 -7.35
N ALA A 8 -4.69 20.36 -8.20
CA ALA A 8 -5.97 19.70 -8.20
C ALA A 8 -5.75 18.24 -8.59
N LEU A 9 -6.06 17.31 -7.68
CA LEU A 9 -6.00 15.89 -7.95
C LEU A 9 -7.09 15.52 -8.97
N PRO A 10 -6.73 15.01 -10.15
CA PRO A 10 -7.72 14.66 -11.17
C PRO A 10 -8.47 13.39 -10.71
N PRO A 11 -9.78 13.46 -10.39
CA PRO A 11 -10.51 12.33 -9.81
C PRO A 11 -10.48 11.07 -10.68
N ILE A 12 -10.30 11.26 -11.99
CA ILE A 12 -10.20 10.20 -12.99
C ILE A 12 -9.08 9.19 -12.68
N VAL A 13 -7.95 9.61 -12.12
CA VAL A 13 -6.83 8.70 -11.81
C VAL A 13 -7.25 7.69 -10.74
N GLY A 14 -7.86 8.18 -9.65
CA GLY A 14 -8.37 7.32 -8.59
C GLY A 14 -9.52 6.42 -9.08
N THR A 15 -10.46 6.97 -9.85
CA THR A 15 -11.57 6.18 -10.41
C THR A 15 -11.06 5.04 -11.29
N VAL A 16 -10.11 5.32 -12.18
CA VAL A 16 -9.51 4.29 -13.05
C VAL A 16 -8.78 3.23 -12.23
N ALA A 17 -8.00 3.63 -11.22
CA ALA A 17 -7.33 2.69 -10.31
C ALA A 17 -8.34 1.75 -9.61
N VAL A 18 -9.46 2.28 -9.10
CA VAL A 18 -10.50 1.46 -8.47
C VAL A 18 -11.13 0.49 -9.47
N LEU A 19 -11.50 0.96 -10.66
CA LEU A 19 -12.15 0.13 -11.68
C LEU A 19 -11.25 -1.05 -12.12
N CYS A 20 -9.95 -0.82 -12.27
CA CYS A 20 -9.00 -1.87 -12.66
C CYS A 20 -8.82 -2.98 -11.61
N TYR A 21 -9.04 -2.67 -10.33
CA TYR A 21 -8.85 -3.62 -9.22
C TYR A 21 -10.14 -4.00 -8.50
N MET A 22 -11.30 -3.61 -9.03
CA MET A 22 -12.61 -3.94 -8.44
C MET A 22 -12.87 -5.45 -8.41
N ASN A 23 -12.28 -6.21 -9.35
CA ASN A 23 -12.35 -7.67 -9.35
C ASN A 23 -11.66 -8.29 -8.13
N ALA A 24 -10.61 -7.65 -7.58
CA ALA A 24 -9.88 -8.13 -6.40
C ALA A 24 -10.76 -8.23 -5.15
N MET A 25 -11.88 -7.50 -5.09
CA MET A 25 -12.78 -7.47 -3.93
C MET A 25 -13.45 -8.81 -3.62
N HIS A 26 -13.42 -9.75 -4.57
CA HIS A 26 -13.97 -11.10 -4.42
C HIS A 26 -12.91 -12.14 -4.05
N GLY A 27 -11.67 -11.73 -3.80
CA GLY A 27 -10.58 -12.61 -3.38
C GLY A 27 -10.71 -13.04 -1.91
N ASP A 28 -10.22 -14.24 -1.63
CA ASP A 28 -10.02 -14.78 -0.29
C ASP A 28 -8.56 -14.66 0.15
N PHE A 29 -8.27 -14.95 1.42
CA PHE A 29 -6.88 -15.10 1.89
C PHE A 29 -6.25 -16.32 1.20
N VAL A 30 -5.13 -16.09 0.49
CA VAL A 30 -4.43 -17.15 -0.25
C VAL A 30 -2.93 -17.06 -0.02
N HIS A 31 -2.22 -18.18 -0.24
CA HIS A 31 -0.77 -18.27 -0.19
C HIS A 31 -0.17 -17.63 1.08
N ASP A 32 0.67 -16.61 0.91
CA ASP A 32 1.39 -15.91 1.96
C ASP A 32 0.47 -15.16 2.94
N ASP A 33 -0.76 -14.80 2.52
CA ASP A 33 -1.73 -14.13 3.39
C ASP A 33 -2.11 -15.01 4.58
N LEU A 34 -2.14 -16.33 4.39
CA LEU A 34 -2.48 -17.29 5.45
C LEU A 34 -1.46 -17.20 6.60
N LYS A 35 -0.17 -17.06 6.27
CA LYS A 35 0.89 -16.98 7.28
C LYS A 35 1.08 -15.56 7.80
N ALA A 36 1.06 -14.55 6.93
CA ALA A 36 1.33 -13.17 7.30
C ALA A 36 0.17 -12.49 8.03
N ILE A 37 -1.08 -12.93 7.78
CA ILE A 37 -2.29 -12.28 8.28
C ILE A 37 -3.10 -13.24 9.16
N VAL A 38 -3.55 -14.37 8.61
CA VAL A 38 -4.57 -15.22 9.26
C VAL A 38 -4.03 -15.92 10.51
N SER A 39 -2.84 -16.52 10.41
CA SER A 39 -2.20 -17.27 11.51
C SER A 39 -1.11 -16.48 12.24
N ASN A 40 -1.07 -15.16 12.03
CA ASN A 40 -0.07 -14.29 12.64
C ASN A 40 -0.61 -13.66 13.93
N ALA A 41 -0.10 -14.11 15.07
CA ALA A 41 -0.49 -13.60 16.39
C ALA A 41 -0.28 -12.07 16.55
N ASP A 42 0.70 -11.50 15.84
CA ASP A 42 0.93 -10.06 15.80
C ASP A 42 -0.23 -9.30 15.15
N VAL A 43 -0.86 -9.91 14.14
CA VAL A 43 -1.99 -9.35 13.40
C VAL A 43 -3.32 -9.62 14.09
N THR A 44 -3.53 -10.84 14.59
CA THR A 44 -4.79 -11.22 15.27
C THR A 44 -4.95 -10.52 16.62
N GLY A 45 -3.83 -10.03 17.18
CA GLY A 45 -3.82 -9.30 18.44
C GLY A 45 -3.69 -10.17 19.67
N GLU A 46 -3.33 -11.44 19.49
CA GLU A 46 -3.06 -12.40 20.56
C GLU A 46 -1.84 -12.03 21.42
N VAL A 47 -0.88 -11.29 20.84
CA VAL A 47 0.28 -10.74 21.55
C VAL A 47 0.22 -9.23 21.65
N ALA A 48 1.00 -8.64 22.57
CA ALA A 48 1.08 -7.20 22.74
C ALA A 48 1.57 -6.49 21.46
N VAL A 49 1.11 -5.26 21.22
CA VAL A 49 1.53 -4.47 20.04
C VAL A 49 3.05 -4.26 19.98
N ALA A 50 3.72 -4.24 21.13
CA ALA A 50 5.17 -4.10 21.20
C ALA A 50 5.92 -5.28 20.56
N GLU A 51 5.33 -6.49 20.53
CA GLU A 51 5.96 -7.69 19.95
C GLU A 51 6.17 -7.54 18.44
N VAL A 52 5.36 -6.73 17.76
CA VAL A 52 5.48 -6.44 16.32
C VAL A 52 6.87 -5.87 15.96
N PHE A 53 7.57 -5.25 16.92
CA PHE A 53 8.90 -4.67 16.71
C PHE A 53 10.06 -5.65 16.95
N VAL A 54 9.78 -6.84 17.49
CA VAL A 54 10.78 -7.90 17.72
C VAL A 54 10.49 -9.18 16.93
N HIS A 55 9.35 -9.26 16.27
CA HIS A 55 9.01 -10.32 15.34
C HIS A 55 9.32 -9.95 13.88
N ASP A 56 9.53 -10.97 13.04
CA ASP A 56 9.53 -10.84 11.59
C ASP A 56 8.09 -10.72 11.05
N PHE A 57 7.99 -10.45 9.75
CA PHE A 57 6.71 -10.25 9.06
C PHE A 57 5.74 -11.45 9.18
N TRP A 58 6.25 -12.64 9.50
CA TRP A 58 5.50 -13.88 9.58
C TRP A 58 5.14 -14.27 11.03
N GLY A 59 5.44 -13.41 12.00
CA GLY A 59 5.08 -13.57 13.40
C GLY A 59 6.06 -14.39 14.23
N SER A 60 7.32 -14.53 13.79
CA SER A 60 8.36 -15.25 14.55
C SER A 60 9.41 -14.29 15.12
N ASP A 61 9.98 -14.55 16.29
CA ASP A 61 11.08 -13.75 16.85
C ASP A 61 12.22 -13.57 15.84
N ILE A 62 12.52 -12.31 15.50
CA ILE A 62 13.48 -11.97 14.45
C ILE A 62 14.90 -12.42 14.78
N ARG A 63 15.21 -12.70 16.05
CA ARG A 63 16.51 -13.20 16.50
C ARG A 63 16.63 -14.72 16.33
N SER A 64 15.52 -15.44 16.19
CA SER A 64 15.52 -16.89 15.98
C SER A 64 16.27 -17.29 14.71
N ASN A 65 17.02 -18.40 14.73
CA ASN A 65 17.70 -18.94 13.54
C ASN A 65 16.72 -19.44 12.46
N THR A 66 15.46 -19.69 12.81
CA THR A 66 14.42 -20.12 11.87
C THR A 66 13.58 -18.96 11.33
N SER A 67 13.85 -17.72 11.75
CA SER A 67 13.17 -16.54 11.22
C SER A 67 13.62 -16.24 9.78
N HIS A 68 12.69 -15.73 8.98
CA HIS A 68 12.97 -15.25 7.62
C HIS A 68 13.71 -13.91 7.61
N LYS A 69 13.89 -13.26 8.77
CA LYS A 69 14.54 -11.96 8.94
C LYS A 69 13.87 -10.81 8.17
N SER A 70 12.63 -11.01 7.72
CA SER A 70 11.83 -10.02 7.02
C SER A 70 11.23 -9.01 8.00
N TYR A 71 11.88 -7.86 8.19
CA TYR A 71 11.40 -6.84 9.12
C TYR A 71 10.44 -5.85 8.42
N ARG A 72 9.14 -5.91 8.76
CA ARG A 72 8.07 -5.08 8.17
C ARG A 72 7.03 -4.63 9.20
N PRO A 73 7.43 -4.03 10.33
CA PRO A 73 6.53 -3.76 11.46
C PRO A 73 5.36 -2.84 11.08
N LEU A 74 5.59 -1.83 10.24
CA LEU A 74 4.53 -0.91 9.80
C LEU A 74 3.45 -1.65 9.00
N THR A 75 3.84 -2.54 8.08
CA THR A 75 2.89 -3.35 7.32
C THR A 75 2.07 -4.24 8.26
N THR A 76 2.73 -4.95 9.18
CA THR A 76 2.06 -5.79 10.19
C THR A 76 1.08 -4.98 11.04
N LEU A 77 1.46 -3.78 11.48
CA LEU A 77 0.57 -2.88 12.22
C LEU A 77 -0.66 -2.46 11.39
N THR A 78 -0.52 -2.22 10.08
CA THR A 78 -1.69 -1.92 9.24
C THR A 78 -2.63 -3.12 9.11
N PHE A 79 -2.10 -4.35 9.04
CA PHE A 79 -2.92 -5.57 9.07
C PHE A 79 -3.62 -5.73 10.42
N ARG A 80 -2.89 -5.53 11.52
CA ARG A 80 -3.45 -5.57 12.88
C ARG A 80 -4.56 -4.54 13.06
N ALA A 81 -4.39 -3.33 12.55
CA ALA A 81 -5.41 -2.29 12.57
C ALA A 81 -6.64 -2.69 11.75
N THR A 82 -6.43 -3.28 10.56
CA THR A 82 -7.53 -3.80 9.73
C THR A 82 -8.29 -4.91 10.47
N HIS A 83 -7.55 -5.85 11.09
CA HIS A 83 -8.10 -6.95 11.88
C HIS A 83 -8.89 -6.44 13.09
N ALA A 84 -8.36 -5.45 13.82
CA ALA A 84 -9.01 -4.91 15.01
C ALA A 84 -10.39 -4.28 14.71
N VAL A 85 -10.58 -3.73 13.51
CA VAL A 85 -11.83 -3.07 13.10
C VAL A 85 -12.77 -4.03 12.37
N PHE A 86 -12.24 -4.90 11.51
CA PHE A 86 -13.05 -5.70 10.57
C PHE A 86 -12.92 -7.21 10.76
N GLY A 87 -12.03 -7.68 11.62
CA GLY A 87 -11.67 -9.09 11.78
C GLY A 87 -11.04 -9.67 10.51
N LEU A 88 -11.08 -11.00 10.38
CA LEU A 88 -10.58 -11.73 9.20
C LEU A 88 -11.59 -11.72 8.04
N ARG A 89 -11.94 -10.52 7.55
CA ARG A 89 -12.78 -10.35 6.35
C ARG A 89 -11.92 -9.94 5.15
N PRO A 90 -11.63 -10.83 4.18
CA PRO A 90 -10.73 -10.54 3.05
C PRO A 90 -11.03 -9.22 2.33
N LEU A 91 -12.33 -8.94 2.11
CA LEU A 91 -12.81 -7.70 1.50
C LEU A 91 -12.20 -6.44 2.14
N ALA A 92 -12.13 -6.36 3.46
CA ALA A 92 -11.58 -5.20 4.14
C ALA A 92 -10.09 -4.99 3.81
N TYR A 93 -9.34 -6.08 3.65
CA TYR A 93 -7.92 -6.02 3.31
C TYR A 93 -7.70 -5.61 1.86
N HIS A 94 -8.51 -6.12 0.92
CA HIS A 94 -8.48 -5.70 -0.48
C HIS A 94 -8.86 -4.22 -0.63
N VAL A 95 -9.90 -3.76 0.07
CA VAL A 95 -10.30 -2.34 0.06
C VAL A 95 -9.15 -1.44 0.50
N VAL A 96 -8.42 -1.80 1.56
CA VAL A 96 -7.27 -1.03 2.03
C VAL A 96 -6.14 -1.03 0.99
N ASN A 97 -5.83 -2.15 0.35
CA ASN A 97 -4.78 -2.19 -0.69
C ASN A 97 -5.14 -1.33 -1.91
N VAL A 98 -6.40 -1.41 -2.39
CA VAL A 98 -6.87 -0.59 -3.51
C VAL A 98 -6.90 0.89 -3.13
N ALA A 99 -7.32 1.23 -1.91
CA ALA A 99 -7.25 2.60 -1.41
C ALA A 99 -5.81 3.12 -1.35
N LEU A 100 -4.85 2.29 -0.92
CA LEU A 100 -3.43 2.63 -0.95
C LEU A 100 -2.92 2.82 -2.39
N HIS A 101 -3.36 2.01 -3.35
CA HIS A 101 -3.00 2.21 -4.77
C HIS A 101 -3.56 3.52 -5.34
N VAL A 102 -4.78 3.90 -4.95
CA VAL A 102 -5.35 5.22 -5.28
C VAL A 102 -4.50 6.34 -4.69
N ILE A 103 -4.00 6.17 -3.45
CA ILE A 103 -3.09 7.14 -2.83
C ILE A 103 -1.77 7.21 -3.60
N VAL A 104 -1.15 6.06 -3.92
CA VAL A 104 0.12 6.00 -4.67
C VAL A 104 0.00 6.67 -6.04
N THR A 105 -1.03 6.33 -6.80
CA THR A 105 -1.26 6.91 -8.14
C THR A 105 -1.54 8.42 -8.08
N SER A 106 -2.24 8.87 -7.04
CA SER A 106 -2.48 10.29 -6.77
C SER A 106 -1.20 11.03 -6.37
N LEU A 107 -0.37 10.44 -5.50
CA LEU A 107 0.94 10.99 -5.13
C LEU A 107 1.86 11.06 -6.34
N LEU A 108 1.86 10.05 -7.22
CA LEU A 108 2.62 10.09 -8.45
C LEU A 108 2.17 11.25 -9.35
N HIS A 109 0.86 11.48 -9.48
CA HIS A 109 0.35 12.63 -10.22
C HIS A 109 0.88 13.94 -9.63
N VAL A 110 0.78 14.12 -8.31
CA VAL A 110 1.31 15.32 -7.62
C VAL A 110 2.80 15.47 -7.89
N PHE A 111 3.59 14.41 -7.69
CA PHE A 111 5.03 14.45 -7.92
C PHE A 111 5.37 14.83 -9.38
N MET A 112 4.68 14.27 -10.36
CA MET A 112 4.87 14.63 -11.78
C MET A 112 4.52 16.10 -12.05
N ARG A 113 3.53 16.68 -11.37
CA ARG A 113 3.17 18.10 -11.51
C ARG A 113 4.22 19.05 -10.93
N GLU A 114 5.06 18.58 -10.01
CA GLU A 114 6.18 19.33 -9.41
C GLU A 114 7.48 19.24 -10.25
N MET A 115 7.48 18.50 -11.38
CA MET A 115 8.63 18.38 -12.27
C MET A 115 8.63 19.49 -13.34
N ASP A 116 9.73 20.24 -13.43
CA ASP A 116 9.87 21.46 -14.26
C ASP A 116 9.57 21.26 -15.76
N LYS A 117 9.69 20.03 -16.28
CA LYS A 117 9.48 19.69 -17.70
C LYS A 117 8.18 18.97 -17.98
N ALA A 118 7.37 18.65 -16.97
CA ALA A 118 6.17 17.86 -17.15
C ALA A 118 4.97 18.74 -17.54
N SER A 119 4.39 18.48 -18.71
CA SER A 119 3.09 19.06 -19.06
C SER A 119 1.97 18.50 -18.17
N ARG A 120 0.84 19.22 -18.09
CA ARG A 120 -0.35 18.76 -17.35
C ARG A 120 -0.83 17.41 -17.89
N GLU A 121 -0.84 17.29 -19.21
CA GLU A 121 -1.23 16.10 -19.96
C GLU A 121 -0.22 14.96 -19.73
N GLY A 122 1.07 15.26 -19.68
CA GLY A 122 2.12 14.28 -19.41
C GLY A 122 2.04 13.70 -18.00
N ALA A 123 1.80 14.54 -16.99
CA ALA A 123 1.58 14.09 -15.61
C ALA A 123 0.31 13.23 -15.49
N LEU A 124 -0.77 13.61 -16.17
CA LEU A 124 -2.00 12.82 -16.24
C LEU A 124 -1.78 11.47 -16.94
N ALA A 125 -1.11 11.47 -18.10
CA ALA A 125 -0.81 10.25 -18.84
C ALA A 125 0.06 9.29 -18.02
N ALA A 126 1.13 9.78 -17.37
CA ALA A 126 2.00 8.96 -16.53
C ALA A 126 1.25 8.33 -15.34
N SER A 127 0.42 9.12 -14.65
CA SER A 127 -0.38 8.63 -13.51
C SER A 127 -1.48 7.64 -13.92
N LEU A 128 -2.14 7.86 -15.05
CA LEU A 128 -3.11 6.89 -15.61
C LEU A 128 -2.41 5.59 -16.04
N LEU A 129 -1.28 5.69 -16.74
CA LEU A 129 -0.51 4.51 -17.14
C LEU A 129 -0.07 3.70 -15.93
N PHE A 130 0.43 4.36 -14.88
CA PHE A 130 0.80 3.70 -13.63
C PHE A 130 -0.42 3.07 -12.94
N ALA A 131 -1.57 3.75 -12.91
CA ALA A 131 -2.79 3.23 -12.28
C ALA A 131 -3.28 1.91 -12.89
N VAL A 132 -3.16 1.76 -14.21
CA VAL A 132 -3.66 0.58 -14.96
C VAL A 132 -2.59 -0.48 -15.22
N HIS A 133 -1.32 -0.23 -14.88
CA HIS A 133 -0.23 -1.08 -15.34
C HIS A 133 -0.31 -2.48 -14.70
N PRO A 134 -0.38 -3.57 -15.49
CA PRO A 134 -0.62 -4.91 -14.95
C PRO A 134 0.52 -5.43 -14.06
N ILE A 135 1.72 -4.84 -14.13
CA ILE A 135 2.83 -5.15 -13.21
C ILE A 135 2.47 -4.95 -11.74
N HIS A 136 1.50 -4.08 -11.44
CA HIS A 136 1.08 -3.82 -10.05
C HIS A 136 0.06 -4.84 -9.54
N THR A 137 -0.37 -5.80 -10.36
CA THR A 137 -1.45 -6.74 -9.99
C THR A 137 -1.13 -7.51 -8.73
N GLU A 138 0.08 -8.05 -8.62
CA GLU A 138 0.51 -8.79 -7.41
C GLU A 138 0.59 -7.88 -6.19
N ALA A 139 1.14 -6.67 -6.34
CA ALA A 139 1.28 -5.70 -5.25
C ALA A 139 -0.07 -5.20 -4.72
N VAL A 140 -1.07 -5.01 -5.59
CA VAL A 140 -2.37 -4.44 -5.23
C VAL A 140 -3.38 -5.52 -4.84
N THR A 141 -3.44 -6.62 -5.61
CA THR A 141 -4.42 -7.70 -5.40
C THR A 141 -3.98 -8.65 -4.29
N GLY A 142 -2.69 -9.01 -4.23
CA GLY A 142 -2.16 -9.83 -3.16
C GLY A 142 -2.14 -9.03 -1.85
N LEU A 143 -2.69 -9.59 -0.77
CA LEU A 143 -2.86 -8.81 0.46
C LEU A 143 -1.51 -8.48 1.09
N VAL A 144 -0.58 -9.44 1.12
CA VAL A 144 0.82 -9.21 1.54
C VAL A 144 1.57 -8.17 0.70
N GLY A 145 1.13 -7.91 -0.54
CA GLY A 145 1.64 -6.84 -1.41
C GLY A 145 1.45 -5.43 -0.84
N ARG A 146 0.67 -5.29 0.24
CA ARG A 146 0.54 -4.06 1.03
C ARG A 146 1.89 -3.45 1.40
N ALA A 147 2.91 -4.26 1.65
CA ALA A 147 4.25 -3.77 1.94
C ALA A 147 4.82 -2.91 0.79
N ASP A 148 4.64 -3.35 -0.45
CA ASP A 148 5.12 -2.65 -1.65
C ASP A 148 4.33 -1.36 -1.89
N VAL A 149 3.00 -1.40 -1.75
CA VAL A 149 2.13 -0.22 -1.95
C VAL A 149 2.39 0.84 -0.87
N LEU A 150 2.60 0.45 0.39
CA LEU A 150 3.01 1.36 1.46
C LEU A 150 4.39 1.97 1.18
N CYS A 151 5.35 1.15 0.75
CA CYS A 151 6.69 1.63 0.40
C CYS A 151 6.63 2.69 -0.71
N ALA A 152 5.87 2.43 -1.78
CA ALA A 152 5.66 3.38 -2.86
C ALA A 152 5.02 4.69 -2.38
N ALA A 153 4.03 4.63 -1.49
CA ALA A 153 3.37 5.81 -0.94
C ALA A 153 4.34 6.68 -0.13
N PHE A 154 5.11 6.08 0.78
CA PHE A 154 6.11 6.81 1.57
C PHE A 154 7.26 7.34 0.73
N PHE A 155 7.71 6.59 -0.26
CA PHE A 155 8.76 7.02 -1.18
C PHE A 155 8.34 8.23 -2.01
N LEU A 156 7.15 8.20 -2.63
CA LEU A 156 6.62 9.34 -3.37
C LEU A 156 6.36 10.54 -2.45
N SER A 157 5.84 10.32 -1.25
CA SER A 157 5.65 11.39 -0.26
C SER A 157 6.97 12.05 0.10
N CYS A 158 8.04 11.27 0.29
CA CYS A 158 9.39 11.77 0.53
C CYS A 158 9.90 12.62 -0.64
N LEU A 159 9.74 12.15 -1.88
CA LEU A 159 10.15 12.90 -3.07
C LEU A 159 9.40 14.22 -3.23
N ILE A 160 8.09 14.24 -2.98
CA ILE A 160 7.27 15.46 -2.98
C ILE A 160 7.74 16.42 -1.89
N ALA A 161 7.98 15.91 -0.68
CA ALA A 161 8.45 16.72 0.45
C ALA A 161 9.85 17.29 0.22
N TYR A 162 10.76 16.53 -0.43
CA TYR A 162 12.10 16.98 -0.77
C TYR A 162 12.10 18.05 -1.88
N ARG A 163 11.15 18.00 -2.81
CA ARG A 163 11.08 18.93 -3.93
C ARG A 163 10.49 20.29 -3.55
N ARG A 164 9.59 20.32 -2.56
CA ARG A 164 8.96 21.53 -2.01
C ARG A 164 9.93 22.33 -1.16
#